data_AF-L9ZMG4-F1
#
_entry.id   AF-L9ZMG4-F1
#
_cell.length_a   1.000
_cell.length_b   1.000
_cell.length_c   1.000
_cell.angle_alpha   90.00
_cell.angle_beta   90.00
_cell.angle_gamma   90.00
#
_symmetry.space_group_name_H-M   'P 1'
#
loop_
_entity.id
_entity.type
_entity.pdbx_description
1 polymer ?
#
loop_
_entity_poly.entity_id
_entity_poly.type
_entity_poly.pdbx_seq_one_letter_code
_entity_poly.pdbx_strand_id
1 'polypeptide(L)'
;MAKDTVRYPDEVVEEIDELVDDGMFESKSEFYRFSAEYVLTLVDPDHDVKTFNFDEIKSELDISDADHAKALGTDGGTFFLDAVITVRKQGLRGNYEAAERFIDTHYDPTDQECIILEELLGTYRDGANSA
;
A
#
# COMPACT_ATOMS: atom_id res chain seq x y z
N MET A 1 -20.94 -16.41 16.62
CA MET A 1 -19.80 -15.46 16.54
C MET A 1 -19.76 -14.64 17.81
N ALA A 2 -18.56 -14.30 18.29
CA ALA A 2 -18.39 -13.31 19.36
C ALA A 2 -18.91 -11.94 18.89
N LYS A 3 -19.32 -11.08 19.83
CA LYS A 3 -19.76 -9.72 19.54
C LYS A 3 -18.77 -8.74 20.13
N ASP A 4 -18.09 -8.02 19.27
CA ASP A 4 -17.23 -6.88 19.63
C ASP A 4 -17.92 -5.57 19.24
N THR A 5 -17.70 -4.51 20.02
CA THR A 5 -18.23 -3.17 19.72
C THR A 5 -17.08 -2.24 19.45
N VAL A 6 -17.06 -1.68 18.24
CA VAL A 6 -16.04 -0.74 17.76
C VAL A 6 -16.70 0.61 17.49
N ARG A 7 -15.93 1.69 17.60
CA ARG A 7 -16.35 3.05 17.25
C ARG A 7 -15.59 3.49 16.00
N TYR A 8 -16.32 3.99 15.02
CA TYR A 8 -15.78 4.57 13.79
C TYR A 8 -16.16 6.05 13.70
N PRO A 9 -15.38 6.88 12.99
CA PRO A 9 -15.81 8.22 12.60
C PRO A 9 -17.11 8.17 11.78
N ASP A 10 -17.97 9.17 11.92
CA ASP A 10 -19.27 9.21 11.23
C ASP A 10 -19.10 9.13 9.70
N GLU A 11 -18.13 9.85 9.14
CA GLU A 11 -17.79 9.83 7.70
C GLU A 11 -17.50 8.40 7.19
N VAL A 12 -16.78 7.59 7.98
CA VAL A 12 -16.49 6.19 7.63
C VAL A 12 -17.75 5.34 7.69
N VAL A 13 -18.63 5.61 8.65
CA VAL A 13 -19.90 4.88 8.76
C VAL A 13 -20.82 5.21 7.59
N GLU A 14 -20.82 6.46 7.12
CA GLU A 14 -21.58 6.90 5.94
C GLU A 14 -21.10 6.20 4.66
N GLU A 15 -19.79 6.11 4.42
CA GLU A 15 -19.25 5.36 3.27
C GLU A 15 -19.65 3.87 3.31
N ILE A 16 -19.68 3.26 4.50
CA ILE A 16 -20.13 1.87 4.67
C ILE A 16 -21.64 1.74 4.42
N ASP A 17 -22.43 2.73 4.85
CA ASP A 17 -23.87 2.77 4.56
C ASP A 17 -24.12 2.82 3.05
N GLU A 18 -23.40 3.65 2.30
CA GLU A 18 -23.54 3.75 0.84
C GLU A 18 -23.28 2.41 0.15
N LEU A 19 -22.23 1.67 0.53
CA LEU A 19 -21.93 0.35 -0.02
C LEU A 19 -23.04 -0.69 0.27
N VAL A 20 -23.68 -0.59 1.43
CA VAL A 20 -24.82 -1.46 1.77
C VAL A 20 -26.07 -1.07 1.00
N ASP A 21 -26.35 0.23 0.89
CA ASP A 21 -27.51 0.76 0.17
C ASP A 21 -27.43 0.48 -1.35
N ASP A 22 -26.23 0.49 -1.91
CA ASP A 22 -25.95 0.10 -3.30
C ASP A 22 -26.04 -1.41 -3.54
N GLY A 23 -26.21 -2.21 -2.48
CA GLY A 23 -26.37 -3.66 -2.55
C GLY A 23 -25.05 -4.44 -2.73
N MET A 24 -23.89 -3.76 -2.62
CA MET A 24 -22.58 -4.40 -2.65
C MET A 24 -22.37 -5.31 -1.42
N PHE A 25 -22.98 -4.95 -0.29
CA PHE A 25 -23.04 -5.78 0.91
C PHE A 25 -24.47 -5.89 1.41
N GLU A 26 -24.86 -7.06 1.91
CA GLU A 26 -26.19 -7.29 2.49
C GLU A 26 -26.38 -6.53 3.80
N SER A 27 -25.28 -6.25 4.51
CA SER A 27 -25.31 -5.52 5.78
C SER A 27 -23.94 -5.00 6.19
N LYS A 28 -23.91 -4.01 7.11
CA LYS A 28 -22.67 -3.59 7.78
C LYS A 28 -21.92 -4.74 8.45
N SER A 29 -22.65 -5.71 9.01
CA SER A 29 -22.03 -6.87 9.66
C SER A 29 -21.30 -7.76 8.66
N GLU A 30 -21.76 -7.83 7.41
CA GLU A 30 -21.06 -8.52 6.34
C GLU A 30 -19.82 -7.75 5.92
N PHE A 31 -19.95 -6.44 5.68
CA PHE A 31 -18.81 -5.56 5.40
C PHE A 31 -17.69 -5.73 6.44
N TYR A 32 -18.02 -5.68 7.75
CA TYR A 32 -17.02 -5.80 8.81
C TYR A 32 -16.35 -7.19 8.87
N ARG A 33 -17.11 -8.28 8.61
CA ARG A 33 -16.53 -9.63 8.58
C ARG A 33 -15.61 -9.79 7.37
N PHE A 34 -16.08 -9.39 6.20
CA PHE A 34 -15.29 -9.42 4.97
C PHE A 34 -14.01 -8.60 5.12
N SER A 35 -14.10 -7.34 5.56
CA SER A 35 -12.93 -6.47 5.70
C SER A 35 -11.93 -6.99 6.74
N ALA A 36 -12.39 -7.53 7.87
CA ALA A 36 -11.51 -8.16 8.86
C ALA A 36 -10.78 -9.38 8.29
N GLU A 37 -11.49 -10.29 7.63
CA GLU A 37 -10.84 -11.47 7.04
C GLU A 37 -9.98 -11.13 5.83
N TYR A 38 -10.37 -10.14 5.03
CA TYR A 38 -9.55 -9.66 3.92
C TYR A 38 -8.20 -9.18 4.42
N VAL A 39 -8.17 -8.33 5.46
CA VAL A 39 -6.91 -7.90 6.09
C VAL A 39 -6.13 -9.09 6.67
N LEU A 40 -6.79 -10.08 7.26
CA LEU A 40 -6.10 -11.28 7.76
C LEU A 40 -5.44 -12.07 6.62
N THR A 41 -6.05 -12.17 5.44
CA THR A 41 -5.40 -12.79 4.26
C THR A 41 -4.18 -12.02 3.75
N LEU A 42 -4.12 -10.71 4.01
CA LEU A 42 -2.93 -9.90 3.73
C LEU A 42 -1.80 -10.25 4.73
N VAL A 43 -2.14 -10.31 6.02
CA VAL A 43 -1.14 -10.48 7.08
C VAL A 43 -0.63 -11.93 7.19
N ASP A 44 -1.50 -12.90 6.95
CA ASP A 44 -1.22 -14.33 7.04
C ASP A 44 -1.70 -15.03 5.75
N PRO A 45 -0.77 -15.40 4.83
CA PRO A 45 -1.11 -16.06 3.58
C PRO A 45 -1.82 -17.41 3.76
N ASP A 46 -1.67 -18.05 4.92
CA ASP A 46 -2.28 -19.34 5.25
C ASP A 46 -3.61 -19.16 6.02
N HIS A 47 -4.14 -17.93 6.11
CA HIS A 47 -5.38 -17.66 6.82
C HIS A 47 -6.59 -18.37 6.19
N ASP A 48 -7.27 -19.20 7.00
CA ASP A 48 -8.45 -19.96 6.61
C ASP A 48 -9.74 -19.15 6.85
N VAL A 49 -10.16 -18.45 5.78
CA VAL A 49 -11.36 -17.59 5.70
C VAL A 49 -12.63 -18.32 6.13
N LYS A 50 -13.44 -17.70 6.99
CA LYS A 50 -14.72 -18.22 7.50
C LYS A 50 -15.94 -17.44 7.02
N THR A 51 -15.73 -16.29 6.40
CA THR A 51 -16.79 -15.46 5.83
C THR A 51 -17.39 -16.16 4.63
N PHE A 52 -18.71 -16.32 4.65
CA PHE A 52 -19.47 -16.82 3.52
C PHE A 52 -19.40 -15.82 2.35
N ASN A 53 -19.35 -16.31 1.11
CA ASN A 53 -19.23 -15.51 -0.11
C ASN A 53 -17.99 -14.60 -0.19
N PHE A 54 -16.94 -14.87 0.57
CA PHE A 54 -15.73 -14.05 0.57
C PHE A 54 -15.13 -13.88 -0.84
N ASP A 55 -14.94 -14.97 -1.58
CA ASP A 55 -14.35 -14.91 -2.93
C ASP A 55 -15.25 -14.20 -3.94
N GLU A 56 -16.56 -14.32 -3.77
CA GLU A 56 -17.56 -13.63 -4.61
C GLU A 56 -17.52 -12.12 -4.36
N ILE A 57 -17.62 -11.70 -3.09
CA ILE A 57 -17.52 -10.28 -2.70
C ILE A 57 -16.17 -9.70 -3.13
N LYS A 58 -15.06 -10.43 -2.94
CA LYS A 58 -13.73 -9.99 -3.37
C LYS A 58 -13.68 -9.76 -4.88
N SER A 59 -14.29 -10.65 -5.67
CA SER A 59 -14.36 -10.52 -7.12
C SER A 59 -15.27 -9.37 -7.56
N GLU A 60 -16.39 -9.13 -6.87
CA GLU A 60 -17.34 -8.06 -7.20
C GLU A 60 -16.77 -6.67 -6.89
N LEU A 61 -15.96 -6.54 -5.84
CA LEU A 61 -15.23 -5.32 -5.52
C LEU A 61 -14.13 -4.98 -6.54
N ASP A 62 -13.86 -5.86 -7.50
CA ASP A 62 -12.77 -5.75 -8.49
C ASP A 62 -11.40 -5.50 -7.84
N ILE A 63 -11.19 -6.06 -6.64
CA ILE A 63 -9.91 -5.93 -5.92
C ILE A 63 -8.90 -6.85 -6.59
N SER A 64 -8.05 -6.25 -7.43
CA SER A 64 -7.04 -6.99 -8.19
C SER A 64 -5.89 -7.46 -7.29
N ASP A 65 -5.10 -8.43 -7.79
CA ASP A 65 -3.84 -8.82 -7.15
C ASP A 65 -2.85 -7.63 -7.04
N ALA A 66 -2.98 -6.62 -7.90
CA ALA A 66 -2.19 -5.39 -7.82
C ALA A 66 -2.65 -4.50 -6.65
N ASP A 67 -3.96 -4.39 -6.40
CA ASP A 67 -4.49 -3.70 -5.22
C ASP A 67 -4.13 -4.44 -3.93
N HIS A 68 -4.07 -5.76 -3.98
CA HIS A 68 -3.58 -6.63 -2.90
C HIS A 68 -2.09 -6.37 -2.61
N ALA A 69 -1.24 -6.34 -3.64
CA ALA A 69 0.17 -6.03 -3.51
C ALA A 69 0.41 -4.59 -3.00
N LYS A 70 -0.40 -3.63 -3.46
CA LYS A 70 -0.36 -2.23 -3.00
C LYS A 70 -0.77 -2.10 -1.53
N ALA A 71 -1.82 -2.80 -1.11
CA ALA A 71 -2.26 -2.82 0.29
C ALA A 71 -1.19 -3.41 1.21
N LEU A 72 -0.42 -4.38 0.71
CA LEU A 72 0.71 -4.99 1.41
C LEU A 72 2.02 -4.18 1.32
N GLY A 73 2.06 -3.10 0.52
CA GLY A 73 3.30 -2.40 0.21
C GLY A 73 4.33 -3.27 -0.52
N THR A 74 3.89 -4.38 -1.12
CA THR A 74 4.72 -5.38 -1.82
C THR A 74 4.63 -5.25 -3.35
N ASP A 75 3.90 -4.27 -3.87
CA ASP A 75 3.82 -4.03 -5.33
C ASP A 75 5.15 -3.59 -5.95
N GLY A 76 6.16 -3.26 -5.13
CA GLY A 76 7.50 -2.83 -5.55
C GLY A 76 7.50 -1.64 -6.51
N GLY A 77 6.35 -0.99 -6.70
CA GLY A 77 6.07 -0.21 -7.90
C GLY A 77 5.63 1.20 -7.56
N THR A 78 4.65 1.37 -6.67
CA THR A 78 4.21 2.72 -6.28
C THR A 78 5.21 3.38 -5.32
N PHE A 79 5.64 2.65 -4.29
CA PHE A 79 6.67 3.14 -3.36
C PHE A 79 8.02 3.39 -4.03
N PHE A 80 8.42 2.49 -4.94
CA PHE A 80 9.66 2.65 -5.69
C PHE A 80 9.61 3.86 -6.63
N LEU A 81 8.51 4.06 -7.36
CA LEU A 81 8.37 5.25 -8.22
C LEU A 81 8.33 6.55 -7.41
N ASP A 82 7.70 6.57 -6.24
CA ASP A 82 7.72 7.71 -5.33
C ASP A 82 9.13 7.98 -4.77
N ALA A 83 9.89 6.92 -4.48
CA ALA A 83 11.30 7.02 -4.12
C ALA A 83 12.14 7.61 -5.27
N VAL A 84 11.93 7.16 -6.52
CA VAL A 84 12.57 7.71 -7.71
C VAL A 84 12.27 9.21 -7.85
N ILE A 85 11.01 9.62 -7.69
CA ILE A 85 10.60 11.05 -7.73
C ILE A 85 11.31 11.84 -6.64
N THR A 86 11.37 11.30 -5.42
CA THR A 86 12.02 11.93 -4.26
C THR A 86 13.52 12.13 -4.49
N VAL A 87 14.24 11.07 -4.88
CA VAL A 87 15.67 11.10 -5.16
C VAL A 87 15.98 12.08 -6.29
N ARG A 88 15.22 12.05 -7.40
CA ARG A 88 15.36 13.01 -8.51
C ARG A 88 15.19 14.46 -8.05
N LYS A 89 14.16 14.75 -7.24
CA LYS A 89 13.88 16.11 -6.76
C LYS A 89 14.98 16.64 -5.86
N GLN A 90 15.54 15.80 -5.00
CA GLN A 90 16.66 16.18 -4.12
C GLN A 90 17.97 16.32 -4.91
N GLY A 91 18.26 15.39 -5.84
CA GLY A 91 19.43 15.44 -6.71
C GLY A 91 19.49 16.71 -7.57
N LEU A 92 18.38 17.08 -8.23
CA LEU A 92 18.28 18.32 -9.01
C LEU A 92 18.49 19.61 -8.18
N ARG A 93 18.33 19.53 -6.86
CA ARG A 93 18.50 20.66 -5.93
C ARG A 93 19.86 20.66 -5.23
N GLY A 94 20.71 19.67 -5.50
CA GLY A 94 21.98 19.49 -4.82
C GLY A 94 21.86 18.97 -3.38
N ASN A 95 20.69 18.49 -2.97
CA ASN A 95 20.43 18.00 -1.62
C ASN A 95 20.80 16.52 -1.47
N TYR A 96 22.04 16.15 -1.78
CA TYR A 96 22.45 14.74 -1.90
C TYR A 96 22.35 13.97 -0.58
N GLU A 97 22.79 14.55 0.54
CA GLU A 97 22.69 13.89 1.86
C GLU A 97 21.25 13.59 2.28
N ALA A 98 20.29 14.42 1.82
CA ALA A 98 18.88 14.18 2.10
C ALA A 98 18.31 13.03 1.26
N ALA A 99 18.84 12.83 0.04
CA ALA A 99 18.49 11.69 -0.80
C ALA A 99 19.12 10.40 -0.27
N GLU A 100 20.39 10.42 0.12
CA GLU A 100 21.08 9.26 0.72
C GLU A 100 20.37 8.79 1.98
N ARG A 101 20.08 9.71 2.92
CA ARG A 101 19.36 9.37 4.15
C ARG A 101 17.97 8.80 3.86
N PHE A 102 17.29 9.28 2.83
CA PHE A 102 16.00 8.73 2.44
C PHE A 102 16.15 7.28 1.94
N ILE A 103 17.14 6.99 1.09
CA ILE A 103 17.41 5.63 0.62
C ILE A 103 17.74 4.71 1.81
N ASP A 104 18.70 5.10 2.66
CA ASP A 104 19.15 4.32 3.83
C ASP A 104 18.03 4.01 4.84
N THR A 105 17.01 4.88 4.91
CA THR A 105 15.88 4.70 5.83
C THR A 105 14.85 3.71 5.29
N HIS A 106 14.75 3.58 3.96
CA HIS A 106 13.61 2.95 3.30
C HIS A 106 13.95 1.67 2.54
N TYR A 107 15.23 1.38 2.31
CA TYR A 107 15.68 0.21 1.56
C TYR A 107 16.84 -0.48 2.26
N ASP A 108 16.94 -1.81 2.13
CA ASP A 108 18.14 -2.54 2.51
C ASP A 108 19.25 -2.27 1.48
N PRO A 109 20.53 -2.12 1.89
CA PRO A 109 21.64 -1.92 0.95
C PRO A 109 21.81 -3.03 -0.10
N THR A 110 21.23 -4.20 0.12
CA THR A 110 21.28 -5.32 -0.82
C THR A 110 20.08 -5.40 -1.77
N ASP A 111 19.08 -4.52 -1.59
CA ASP A 111 17.88 -4.48 -2.43
C ASP A 111 18.20 -3.93 -3.84
N GLN A 112 17.52 -4.48 -4.85
CA GLN A 112 17.68 -4.03 -6.23
C GLN A 112 17.27 -2.56 -6.38
N GLU A 113 16.19 -2.17 -5.71
CA GLU A 113 15.65 -0.81 -5.68
C GLU A 113 16.65 0.18 -5.08
N CYS A 114 17.33 -0.22 -3.99
CA CYS A 114 18.39 0.57 -3.37
C CYS A 114 19.49 0.89 -4.37
N ILE A 115 20.03 -0.14 -5.02
CA ILE A 115 21.09 -0.02 -6.03
C ILE A 115 20.67 0.91 -7.17
N ILE A 116 19.42 0.80 -7.66
CA ILE A 116 18.91 1.66 -8.73
C ILE A 116 18.79 3.12 -8.29
N LEU A 117 18.33 3.37 -7.05
CA LEU A 117 18.18 4.73 -6.51
C LEU A 117 19.54 5.39 -6.25
N GLU A 118 20.52 4.64 -5.77
CA GLU A 118 21.90 5.11 -5.58
C GLU A 118 22.56 5.48 -6.92
N GLU A 119 22.44 4.62 -7.93
CA GLU A 119 22.93 4.90 -9.29
C GLU A 119 22.26 6.15 -9.88
N LEU A 120 20.94 6.29 -9.72
CA LEU A 120 20.21 7.49 -10.14
C LEU A 120 20.74 8.76 -9.45
N LEU A 121 20.97 8.72 -8.14
CA LEU A 121 21.53 9.86 -7.40
C LEU A 121 22.93 10.22 -7.87
N GLY A 122 23.76 9.21 -8.18
CA GLY A 122 25.09 9.37 -8.76
C GLY A 122 25.08 10.21 -10.04
N THR A 123 24.10 9.99 -10.93
CA THR A 123 23.99 10.77 -12.18
C THR A 123 23.82 12.28 -11.95
N TYR A 124 23.08 12.68 -10.91
CA TYR A 124 22.89 14.10 -10.59
C TYR A 124 24.15 14.71 -9.96
N ARG A 125 24.88 13.93 -9.14
CA ARG A 125 26.13 14.36 -8.50
C ARG A 125 27.23 14.58 -9.54
N ASP A 126 27.35 13.68 -10.52
CA ASP A 126 28.35 13.78 -11.59
C ASP A 126 28.03 14.91 -12.58
N GLY A 127 26.74 15.11 -12.89
CA GLY A 127 26.28 16.22 -13.71
C GLY A 127 26.56 17.59 -13.09
N ALA A 128 26.46 17.72 -11.76
CA ALA A 128 26.80 18.96 -11.04
C ALA A 128 28.30 19.22 -10.98
N ASN A 129 29.14 18.17 -10.92
CA ASN A 129 30.61 18.31 -10.94
C ASN A 129 31.19 18.56 -12.35
N SER A 130 30.39 18.39 -13.40
CA SER A 130 30.79 18.58 -14.80
C SER A 130 30.42 19.98 -15.35
N ALA A 131 29.77 20.82 -14.54
CA ALA A 131 29.31 22.17 -14.88
C ALA A 131 30.12 23.24 -14.13
#